data_AF-A0A085ZDR5-F1
#
_entry.id   AF-A0A085ZDR5-F1
#
_cell.length_a   1.000
_cell.length_b   1.000
_cell.length_c   1.000
_cell.angle_alpha   90.00
_cell.angle_beta   90.00
_cell.angle_gamma   90.00
#
_symmetry.space_group_name_H-M   'P 1'
#
loop_
_entity.id
_entity.type
_entity.pdbx_description
1 polymer ?
#
loop_
_entity_poly.entity_id
_entity_poly.type
_entity_poly.pdbx_seq_one_letter_code
_entity_poly.pdbx_strand_id
1 'polypeptide(L)'
;MKQLILFLIPIIFLISCNSKDEKINNGKPVTNTESPARNELKIIEQNGKSFYDWYFKNDFPNCDIIKDKNGKCLMDTVSYFKTLRNLGTVSEKFIRQEKKRLQTCAEFMSALDYSEFESADAYEYDEYCPEIYYMYWIHSQEPPNSFSAKNIRKTSDNKASLDIYVNYGVNDEALSNITLEKENNIWKITAIKFINREETPVKKANISGKWQGGIAALNIDTHSLAFEYHGQCVYFYPIKKINENEFEMIWARDMDCKFDNGTGKDFGLKNIPEIGKPFAKYKLKDNILYAEYYYKEWVKKYTEQVQKDVFTDKYFRKNEYN
;
A
#
# COMPACT_ATOMS: atom_id res chain seq x y z
N MET A 1 -55.05 40.64 -18.63
CA MET A 1 -55.53 39.84 -17.48
C MET A 1 -57.04 39.72 -17.64
N LYS A 2 -57.65 38.76 -18.35
CA LYS A 2 -57.59 37.27 -18.40
C LYS A 2 -57.94 36.58 -17.08
N GLN A 3 -59.24 36.40 -16.87
CA GLN A 3 -60.00 35.33 -16.19
C GLN A 3 -61.45 35.86 -16.19
N LEU A 4 -62.52 35.20 -16.60
CA LEU A 4 -63.03 33.83 -16.50
C LEU A 4 -64.06 33.71 -17.65
N ILE A 5 -64.37 32.51 -18.14
CA ILE A 5 -65.75 32.05 -18.42
C ILE A 5 -65.69 30.57 -18.81
N LEU A 6 -66.48 29.82 -18.05
CA LEU A 6 -66.78 28.40 -18.13
C LEU A 6 -67.68 28.15 -19.35
N PHE A 7 -67.40 27.15 -20.19
CA PHE A 7 -68.43 26.49 -21.00
C PHE A 7 -68.15 25.00 -21.16
N LEU A 8 -69.05 24.22 -20.55
CA LEU A 8 -69.31 22.81 -20.82
C LEU A 8 -70.08 22.70 -22.14
N ILE A 9 -69.60 21.88 -23.08
CA ILE A 9 -70.35 21.39 -24.24
C ILE A 9 -70.01 19.89 -24.43
N PRO A 10 -71.01 19.04 -24.74
CA PRO A 10 -70.92 17.59 -24.62
C PRO A 10 -70.33 16.95 -25.88
N ILE A 11 -69.59 15.85 -25.72
CA ILE A 11 -69.15 15.03 -26.84
C ILE A 11 -70.01 13.77 -26.89
N ILE A 12 -70.91 13.76 -27.87
CA ILE A 12 -71.55 12.57 -28.41
C ILE A 12 -70.52 11.91 -29.35
N PHE A 13 -70.12 10.68 -29.07
CA PHE A 13 -69.55 9.79 -30.09
C PHE A 13 -70.39 8.52 -30.19
N LEU A 14 -71.14 8.45 -31.30
CA LEU A 14 -71.57 7.21 -31.94
C LEU A 14 -70.34 6.55 -32.56
N ILE A 15 -70.19 5.23 -32.42
CA ILE A 15 -69.61 4.25 -33.36
C ILE A 15 -69.98 2.86 -32.76
N SER A 16 -71.03 2.22 -33.30
CA SER A 16 -70.97 1.16 -34.32
C SER A 16 -70.52 -0.19 -33.76
N CYS A 17 -71.48 -1.10 -33.65
CA CYS A 17 -71.23 -2.53 -33.56
C CYS A 17 -70.57 -3.01 -34.86
N ASN A 18 -69.37 -3.57 -34.75
CA ASN A 18 -68.84 -4.44 -35.79
C ASN A 18 -68.37 -5.75 -35.18
N SER A 19 -68.60 -6.78 -35.97
CA SER A 19 -68.48 -8.22 -35.71
C SER A 19 -67.21 -8.66 -34.98
N LYS A 20 -67.38 -9.72 -34.18
CA LYS A 20 -66.34 -10.51 -33.54
C LYS A 20 -65.31 -11.00 -34.56
N ASP A 21 -64.08 -10.51 -34.44
CA ASP A 21 -62.89 -11.21 -34.91
C ASP A 21 -62.18 -11.84 -33.70
N GLU A 22 -61.96 -13.15 -33.78
CA GLU A 22 -61.18 -13.93 -32.83
C GLU A 22 -59.71 -13.47 -32.83
N LYS A 23 -59.28 -12.87 -31.71
CA LYS A 23 -57.86 -12.66 -31.42
C LYS A 23 -57.23 -14.00 -31.04
N ILE A 24 -56.47 -14.60 -31.95
CA ILE A 24 -55.43 -15.56 -31.60
C ILE A 24 -54.29 -14.77 -30.97
N ASN A 25 -54.21 -14.80 -29.65
CA ASN A 25 -53.07 -14.33 -28.89
C ASN A 25 -52.57 -15.47 -28.02
N ASN A 26 -51.37 -15.97 -28.31
CA ASN A 26 -50.24 -15.91 -27.38
C ASN A 26 -49.15 -16.86 -27.88
N GLY A 27 -48.16 -16.26 -28.55
CA GLY A 27 -46.84 -16.86 -28.66
C GLY A 27 -46.32 -17.18 -27.26
N LYS A 28 -45.84 -18.40 -27.08
CA LYS A 28 -45.04 -18.79 -25.92
C LYS A 28 -43.89 -17.79 -25.76
N PRO A 29 -43.50 -17.43 -24.52
CA PRO A 29 -42.31 -16.63 -24.32
C PRO A 29 -41.12 -17.46 -24.82
N VAL A 30 -40.42 -16.94 -25.83
CA VAL A 30 -39.10 -17.43 -26.19
C VAL A 30 -38.19 -17.10 -25.02
N THR A 31 -38.03 -18.05 -24.11
CA THR A 31 -36.94 -18.03 -23.14
C THR A 31 -35.65 -18.09 -23.93
N ASN A 32 -35.04 -16.92 -24.13
CA ASN A 32 -33.67 -16.78 -24.61
C ASN A 32 -32.77 -17.56 -23.66
N THR A 33 -32.44 -18.80 -24.03
CA THR A 33 -31.53 -19.64 -23.26
C THR A 33 -30.13 -19.14 -23.61
N GLU A 34 -29.59 -18.22 -22.79
CA GLU A 34 -28.21 -17.77 -22.97
C GLU A 34 -27.27 -18.98 -22.91
N SER A 35 -26.33 -19.08 -23.85
CA SER A 35 -25.44 -20.24 -23.89
C SER A 35 -24.58 -20.30 -22.61
N PRO A 36 -24.26 -21.50 -22.08
CA PRO A 36 -23.44 -21.66 -20.88
C PRO A 36 -22.11 -20.90 -20.94
N ALA A 37 -21.49 -20.80 -22.12
CA ALA A 37 -20.26 -20.05 -22.33
C ALA A 37 -20.44 -18.53 -22.17
N ARG A 38 -21.56 -17.98 -22.67
CA ARG A 38 -21.89 -16.54 -22.50
C ARG A 38 -22.16 -16.20 -21.03
N ASN A 39 -22.80 -17.12 -20.30
CA ASN A 39 -23.03 -16.96 -18.87
C ASN A 39 -21.72 -17.00 -18.06
N GLU A 40 -20.81 -17.91 -18.39
CA GLU A 40 -19.51 -17.99 -17.71
C GLU A 40 -18.65 -16.73 -17.91
N LEU A 41 -18.62 -16.16 -19.13
CA LEU A 41 -17.89 -14.90 -19.38
C LEU A 41 -18.46 -13.72 -18.58
N LYS A 42 -19.79 -13.63 -18.41
CA LYS A 42 -20.41 -12.62 -17.55
C LYS A 42 -20.00 -12.77 -16.09
N ILE A 43 -19.91 -14.01 -15.58
CA ILE A 43 -19.44 -14.27 -14.21
C ILE A 43 -17.97 -13.87 -14.06
N ILE A 44 -17.13 -14.19 -15.05
CA ILE A 44 -15.72 -13.77 -15.06
C ILE A 44 -15.63 -12.24 -15.03
N GLU A 45 -16.41 -11.55 -15.86
CA GLU A 45 -16.45 -10.10 -15.90
C GLU A 45 -16.86 -9.51 -14.54
N GLN A 46 -17.99 -9.98 -13.98
CA GLN A 46 -18.50 -9.53 -12.69
C GLN A 46 -17.48 -9.74 -11.57
N ASN A 47 -16.86 -10.91 -11.50
CA ASN A 47 -15.88 -11.21 -10.46
C ASN A 47 -14.57 -10.43 -10.68
N GLY A 48 -14.11 -10.28 -11.92
CA GLY A 48 -12.85 -9.60 -12.21
C GLY A 48 -12.92 -8.09 -12.00
N LYS A 49 -14.09 -7.46 -12.17
CA LYS A 49 -14.28 -6.04 -11.87
C LYS A 49 -14.62 -5.74 -10.40
N SER A 50 -14.96 -6.76 -9.62
CA SER A 50 -15.43 -6.59 -8.23
C SER A 50 -14.47 -5.82 -7.31
N PHE A 51 -13.16 -5.96 -7.51
CA PHE A 51 -12.17 -5.17 -6.80
C PHE A 51 -12.33 -3.67 -7.10
N TYR A 52 -12.43 -3.28 -8.37
CA TYR A 52 -12.61 -1.88 -8.78
C TYR A 52 -14.02 -1.34 -8.48
N ASP A 53 -15.06 -2.19 -8.56
CA ASP A 53 -16.39 -1.84 -8.07
C ASP A 53 -16.37 -1.43 -6.59
N TRP A 54 -15.60 -2.14 -5.77
CA TRP A 54 -15.38 -1.77 -4.38
C TRP A 54 -14.46 -0.54 -4.27
N TYR A 55 -13.33 -0.53 -4.98
CA TYR A 55 -12.32 0.51 -4.92
C TYR A 55 -12.87 1.90 -5.24
N PHE A 56 -13.72 2.03 -6.27
CA PHE A 56 -14.28 3.33 -6.67
C PHE A 56 -15.54 3.75 -5.90
N LYS A 57 -16.14 2.84 -5.11
CA LYS A 57 -17.30 3.17 -4.26
C LYS A 57 -16.90 3.69 -2.88
N ASN A 58 -15.65 3.56 -2.51
CA ASN A 58 -15.13 3.96 -1.21
C ASN A 58 -14.13 5.08 -1.45
N ASP A 59 -14.30 6.21 -0.76
CA ASP A 59 -13.34 7.32 -0.83
C ASP A 59 -12.02 6.86 -0.19
N PHE A 60 -10.92 6.94 -0.94
CA PHE A 60 -9.57 6.55 -0.50
C PHE A 60 -9.51 5.19 0.22
N PRO A 61 -9.76 4.06 -0.47
CA PRO A 61 -9.80 2.73 0.13
C PRO A 61 -8.37 2.15 0.30
N ASN A 62 -7.47 2.95 0.88
CA ASN A 62 -6.12 2.55 1.23
C ASN A 62 -6.12 1.98 2.67
N CYS A 63 -4.95 1.59 3.19
CA CYS A 63 -4.87 1.22 4.60
C CYS A 63 -4.82 2.49 5.45
N ASP A 64 -5.66 2.55 6.48
CA ASP A 64 -5.60 3.63 7.46
C ASP A 64 -4.29 3.58 8.26
N ILE A 65 -3.82 4.75 8.67
CA ILE A 65 -2.77 4.87 9.69
C ILE A 65 -3.45 5.19 11.01
N ILE A 66 -3.27 4.32 12.00
CA ILE A 66 -3.86 4.42 13.33
C ILE A 66 -2.79 4.52 14.41
N LYS A 67 -3.16 5.04 15.58
CA LYS A 67 -2.28 5.11 16.75
C LYS A 67 -2.21 3.76 17.47
N ASP A 68 -1.01 3.26 17.69
CA ASP A 68 -0.78 2.06 18.48
C ASP A 68 -0.80 2.34 20.00
N LYS A 69 -0.73 1.28 20.80
CA LYS A 69 -0.74 1.37 22.28
C LYS A 69 0.46 2.12 22.88
N ASN A 70 1.55 2.27 22.12
CA ASN A 70 2.77 2.97 22.52
C ASN A 70 2.82 4.41 21.98
N GLY A 71 1.80 4.84 21.24
CA GLY A 71 1.73 6.15 20.60
C GLY A 71 2.46 6.26 19.26
N LYS A 72 2.92 5.14 18.68
CA LYS A 72 3.51 5.05 17.35
C LYS A 72 2.45 4.85 16.27
N CYS A 73 2.78 5.09 15.00
CA CYS A 73 1.88 4.78 13.89
C CYS A 73 1.77 3.26 13.68
N LEU A 74 0.61 2.84 13.20
CA LEU A 74 0.32 1.48 12.78
C LEU A 74 -0.53 1.52 11.51
N MET A 75 -0.05 0.91 10.44
CA MET A 75 -0.85 0.72 9.23
C MET A 75 -1.88 -0.40 9.46
N ASP A 76 -3.17 -0.09 9.40
CA ASP A 76 -4.27 -1.05 9.65
C ASP A 76 -4.52 -1.98 8.44
N THR A 77 -3.51 -2.80 8.18
CA THR A 77 -3.57 -3.86 7.17
C THR A 77 -4.60 -4.94 7.53
N VAL A 78 -4.96 -5.09 8.81
CA VAL A 78 -5.89 -6.13 9.26
C VAL A 78 -7.30 -5.83 8.77
N SER A 79 -7.79 -4.62 9.00
CA SER A 79 -9.11 -4.18 8.51
C SER A 79 -9.15 -4.16 6.99
N TYR A 80 -8.10 -3.63 6.35
CA TYR A 80 -7.97 -3.60 4.90
C TYR A 80 -8.10 -5.00 4.26
N PHE A 81 -7.30 -5.98 4.73
CA PHE A 81 -7.36 -7.33 4.18
C PHE A 81 -8.63 -8.09 4.56
N LYS A 82 -9.27 -7.75 5.68
CA LYS A 82 -10.60 -8.29 6.02
C LYS A 82 -11.63 -7.81 4.98
N THR A 83 -11.62 -6.54 4.62
CA THR A 83 -12.49 -5.99 3.57
C THR A 83 -12.28 -6.68 2.23
N LEU A 84 -11.04 -6.84 1.79
CA LEU A 84 -10.74 -7.53 0.53
C LEU A 84 -11.23 -8.99 0.52
N ARG A 85 -11.07 -9.72 1.63
CA ARG A 85 -11.58 -11.10 1.74
C ARG A 85 -13.10 -11.16 1.69
N ASN A 86 -13.79 -10.19 2.30
CA ASN A 86 -15.24 -10.12 2.33
C ASN A 86 -15.87 -9.90 0.94
N LEU A 87 -15.09 -9.47 -0.06
CA LEU A 87 -15.56 -9.43 -1.45
C LEU A 87 -15.88 -10.83 -2.00
N GLY A 88 -15.30 -11.90 -1.43
CA GLY A 88 -15.51 -13.29 -1.86
C GLY A 88 -14.87 -13.65 -3.21
N THR A 89 -14.48 -12.65 -4.00
CA THR A 89 -13.88 -12.73 -5.33
C THR A 89 -12.37 -12.50 -5.32
N VAL A 90 -11.74 -12.31 -4.16
CA VAL A 90 -10.29 -12.10 -4.02
C VAL A 90 -9.63 -13.37 -3.49
N SER A 91 -8.56 -13.81 -4.14
CA SER A 91 -7.75 -14.96 -3.72
C SER A 91 -6.71 -14.57 -2.67
N GLU A 92 -6.35 -15.49 -1.77
CA GLU A 92 -5.19 -15.31 -0.87
C GLU A 92 -3.87 -15.13 -1.65
N LYS A 93 -3.81 -15.54 -2.92
CA LYS A 93 -2.66 -15.24 -3.80
C LYS A 93 -2.48 -13.73 -3.98
N PHE A 94 -3.58 -13.01 -4.24
CA PHE A 94 -3.57 -11.55 -4.35
C PHE A 94 -3.24 -10.91 -3.00
N ILE A 95 -3.89 -11.37 -1.91
CA ILE A 95 -3.63 -10.84 -0.56
C ILE A 95 -2.15 -10.96 -0.17
N ARG A 96 -1.46 -12.06 -0.51
CA ARG A 96 -0.03 -12.21 -0.25
C ARG A 96 0.83 -11.23 -1.04
N GLN A 97 0.48 -10.94 -2.29
CA GLN A 97 1.18 -9.94 -3.10
C GLN A 97 0.98 -8.56 -2.49
N GLU A 98 -0.24 -8.24 -2.08
CA GLU A 98 -0.57 -6.95 -1.50
C GLU A 98 0.07 -6.73 -0.12
N LYS A 99 0.16 -7.77 0.71
CA LYS A 99 0.97 -7.76 1.94
C LYS A 99 2.42 -7.39 1.68
N LYS A 100 3.01 -7.97 0.63
CA LYS A 100 4.41 -7.70 0.27
C LYS A 100 4.57 -6.25 -0.21
N ARG A 101 3.62 -5.75 -0.99
CA ARG A 101 3.62 -4.37 -1.47
C ARG A 101 3.60 -3.37 -0.31
N LEU A 102 2.71 -3.57 0.65
CA LEU A 102 2.52 -2.67 1.79
C LEU A 102 3.60 -2.80 2.88
N GLN A 103 4.49 -3.79 2.79
CA GLN A 103 5.42 -4.10 3.88
C GLN A 103 6.38 -2.95 4.19
N THR A 104 7.02 -2.38 3.17
CA THR A 104 7.99 -1.29 3.37
C THR A 104 7.33 -0.08 4.02
N CYS A 105 6.15 0.33 3.53
CA CYS A 105 5.39 1.42 4.15
C CYS A 105 5.00 1.11 5.59
N ALA A 106 4.43 -0.08 5.85
CA ALA A 106 4.03 -0.47 7.20
C ALA A 106 5.20 -0.46 8.19
N GLU A 107 6.38 -0.91 7.75
CA GLU A 107 7.59 -0.88 8.56
C GLU A 107 8.10 0.54 8.80
N PHE A 108 8.07 1.41 7.77
CA PHE A 108 8.43 2.82 7.89
C PHE A 108 7.51 3.55 8.88
N MET A 109 6.20 3.45 8.67
CA MET A 109 5.20 4.08 9.54
C MET A 109 5.40 3.65 11.00
N SER A 110 5.66 2.37 11.26
CA SER A 110 5.84 1.87 12.63
C SER A 110 6.99 2.50 13.43
N ALA A 111 7.94 3.15 12.76
CA ALA A 111 9.04 3.86 13.41
C ALA A 111 8.65 5.29 13.88
N LEU A 112 7.61 5.87 13.29
CA LEU A 112 7.18 7.25 13.53
C LEU A 112 6.25 7.36 14.75
N ASP A 113 6.37 8.46 15.49
CA ASP A 113 5.36 8.83 16.49
C ASP A 113 4.08 9.32 15.80
N TYR A 114 2.93 8.88 16.31
CA TYR A 114 1.64 9.18 15.68
C TYR A 114 1.37 10.69 15.63
N SER A 115 1.81 11.43 16.65
CA SER A 115 1.70 12.89 16.66
C SER A 115 2.54 13.58 15.58
N GLU A 116 3.70 13.02 15.22
CA GLU A 116 4.53 13.54 14.14
C GLU A 116 3.80 13.36 12.81
N PHE A 117 3.27 12.16 12.58
CA PHE A 117 2.44 11.86 11.41
C PHE A 117 1.21 12.77 11.30
N GLU A 118 0.50 13.03 12.40
CA GLU A 118 -0.67 13.93 12.40
C GLU A 118 -0.31 15.38 12.04
N SER A 119 0.93 15.80 12.31
CA SER A 119 1.43 17.14 12.01
C SER A 119 2.17 17.25 10.68
N ALA A 120 2.36 16.12 9.98
CA ALA A 120 3.18 16.01 8.79
C ALA A 120 2.55 16.71 7.57
N ASP A 121 3.41 17.17 6.67
CA ASP A 121 2.96 17.68 5.38
C ASP A 121 2.47 16.54 4.49
N ALA A 122 1.54 16.86 3.58
CA ALA A 122 0.82 15.91 2.74
C ALA A 122 1.67 15.08 1.75
N TYR A 123 3.00 15.22 1.76
CA TYR A 123 3.92 14.46 0.90
C TYR A 123 5.18 14.02 1.65
N GLU A 124 5.23 14.21 2.97
CA GLU A 124 6.45 13.99 3.77
C GLU A 124 6.96 12.55 3.67
N TYR A 125 6.06 11.59 3.43
CA TYR A 125 6.34 10.16 3.49
C TYR A 125 6.22 9.41 2.15
N ASP A 126 6.07 10.14 1.03
CA ASP A 126 5.84 9.56 -0.31
C ASP A 126 6.92 8.56 -0.75
N GLU A 127 8.16 8.71 -0.27
CA GLU A 127 9.26 7.81 -0.61
C GLU A 127 9.02 6.37 -0.15
N TYR A 128 8.44 6.20 1.03
CA TYR A 128 8.20 4.89 1.63
C TYR A 128 6.73 4.47 1.56
N CYS A 129 5.83 5.44 1.46
CA CYS A 129 4.39 5.27 1.59
C CYS A 129 3.59 6.07 0.53
N PRO A 130 3.85 5.88 -0.77
CA PRO A 130 3.11 6.57 -1.82
C PRO A 130 1.60 6.27 -1.79
N GLU A 131 1.19 5.14 -1.19
CA GLU A 131 -0.22 4.77 -1.01
C GLU A 131 -0.97 5.57 0.06
N ILE A 132 -0.33 6.44 0.85
CA ILE A 132 -1.04 7.27 1.83
C ILE A 132 -1.77 8.41 1.12
N TYR A 133 -1.15 9.00 0.09
CA TYR A 133 -1.64 10.22 -0.54
C TYR A 133 -2.27 10.01 -1.91
N TYR A 134 -2.00 8.87 -2.54
CA TYR A 134 -2.56 8.52 -3.84
C TYR A 134 -3.41 7.25 -3.73
N MET A 135 -4.48 7.19 -4.54
CA MET A 135 -5.19 5.95 -4.79
C MET A 135 -4.26 5.02 -5.59
N TYR A 136 -3.51 4.15 -4.91
CA TYR A 136 -2.43 3.34 -5.49
C TYR A 136 -2.82 2.64 -6.81
N TRP A 137 -4.03 2.06 -6.86
CA TRP A 137 -4.51 1.26 -7.98
C TRP A 137 -4.99 2.07 -9.20
N ILE A 138 -4.94 3.40 -9.12
CA ILE A 138 -5.14 4.32 -10.25
C ILE A 138 -4.05 5.39 -10.37
N HIS A 139 -3.15 5.50 -9.39
CA HIS A 139 -2.12 6.53 -9.30
C HIS A 139 -2.65 7.95 -9.51
N SER A 140 -3.80 8.22 -8.89
CA SER A 140 -4.50 9.50 -8.95
C SER A 140 -4.95 9.88 -7.55
N GLN A 141 -5.11 11.18 -7.31
CA GLN A 141 -5.77 11.71 -6.11
C GLN A 141 -7.29 11.76 -6.29
N GLU A 142 -7.77 11.66 -7.52
CA GLU A 142 -9.18 11.73 -7.87
C GLU A 142 -9.66 10.43 -8.55
N PRO A 143 -10.87 9.95 -8.22
CA PRO A 143 -11.44 8.80 -8.91
C PRO A 143 -11.81 9.15 -10.37
N PRO A 144 -11.82 8.18 -11.28
CA PRO A 144 -12.30 8.41 -12.65
C PRO A 144 -13.81 8.64 -12.68
N ASN A 145 -14.29 9.32 -13.73
CA ASN A 145 -15.74 9.53 -13.94
C ASN A 145 -16.47 8.20 -14.15
N SER A 146 -15.81 7.23 -14.79
CA SER A 146 -16.31 5.87 -14.94
C SER A 146 -15.18 4.88 -15.24
N PHE A 147 -15.49 3.59 -15.17
CA PHE A 147 -14.59 2.52 -15.58
C PHE A 147 -15.36 1.40 -16.28
N SER A 148 -14.67 0.60 -17.07
CA SER A 148 -15.25 -0.55 -17.78
C SER A 148 -14.30 -1.75 -17.81
N ALA A 149 -14.88 -2.94 -17.91
CA ALA A 149 -14.14 -4.17 -18.17
C ALA A 149 -14.19 -4.48 -19.67
N LYS A 150 -13.05 -4.76 -20.28
CA LYS A 150 -12.91 -5.13 -21.69
C LYS A 150 -12.01 -6.36 -21.83
N ASN A 151 -11.90 -6.89 -23.06
CA ASN A 151 -10.99 -7.99 -23.40
C ASN A 151 -11.11 -9.22 -22.48
N ILE A 152 -12.34 -9.58 -22.09
CA ILE A 152 -12.61 -10.71 -21.21
C ILE A 152 -12.25 -12.02 -21.95
N ARG A 153 -11.36 -12.81 -21.35
CA ARG A 153 -10.82 -14.03 -21.95
C ARG A 153 -10.82 -15.15 -20.92
N LYS A 154 -11.39 -16.30 -21.27
CA LYS A 154 -11.17 -17.57 -20.58
C LYS A 154 -10.01 -18.27 -21.28
N THR A 155 -8.86 -18.39 -20.62
CA THR A 155 -7.64 -18.98 -21.21
C THR A 155 -7.54 -20.49 -20.96
N SER A 156 -8.18 -20.98 -19.90
CA SER A 156 -8.39 -22.40 -19.62
C SER A 156 -9.64 -22.60 -18.76
N ASP A 157 -9.98 -23.83 -18.42
CA ASP A 157 -11.10 -24.14 -17.52
C ASP A 157 -11.01 -23.49 -16.13
N ASN A 158 -9.80 -23.15 -15.71
CA ASN A 158 -9.51 -22.59 -14.40
C ASN A 158 -8.75 -21.26 -14.44
N LYS A 159 -8.51 -20.67 -15.62
CA LYS A 159 -7.83 -19.37 -15.76
C LYS A 159 -8.60 -18.44 -16.68
N ALA A 160 -8.67 -17.19 -16.29
CA ALA A 160 -9.28 -16.14 -17.08
C ALA A 160 -8.56 -14.81 -16.84
N SER A 161 -8.80 -13.84 -17.72
CA SER A 161 -8.35 -12.48 -17.55
C SER A 161 -9.34 -11.48 -18.13
N LEU A 162 -9.27 -10.25 -17.67
CA LEU A 162 -9.92 -9.10 -18.29
C LEU A 162 -9.06 -7.86 -18.10
N ASP A 163 -9.32 -6.83 -18.89
CA ASP A 163 -8.66 -5.54 -18.78
C ASP A 163 -9.64 -4.52 -18.21
N ILE A 164 -9.13 -3.65 -17.32
CA ILE A 164 -9.86 -2.52 -16.77
C ILE A 164 -9.43 -1.27 -17.52
N TYR A 165 -10.41 -0.50 -17.93
CA TYR A 165 -10.25 0.81 -18.53
C TYR A 165 -10.92 1.87 -17.66
N VAL A 166 -10.30 3.04 -17.54
CA VAL A 166 -10.83 4.20 -16.81
C VAL A 166 -11.09 5.36 -17.75
N ASN A 167 -12.03 6.23 -17.40
CA ASN A 167 -12.39 7.39 -18.20
C ASN A 167 -12.50 8.64 -17.30
N TYR A 168 -11.69 9.66 -17.60
CA TYR A 168 -11.68 10.95 -16.89
C TYR A 168 -12.41 12.07 -17.68
N GLY A 169 -13.19 11.72 -18.70
CA GLY A 169 -14.07 12.64 -19.44
C GLY A 169 -13.79 12.75 -20.95
N VAL A 170 -12.69 12.18 -21.44
CA VAL A 170 -12.32 12.25 -22.87
C VAL A 170 -12.37 10.87 -23.51
N ASN A 171 -11.42 10.00 -23.16
CA ASN A 171 -11.26 8.68 -23.75
C ASN A 171 -11.10 7.61 -22.65
N ASP A 172 -11.38 6.37 -23.02
CA ASP A 172 -11.07 5.22 -22.18
C ASP A 172 -9.57 4.92 -22.25
N GLU A 173 -8.92 4.91 -21.10
CA GLU A 173 -7.49 4.60 -20.94
C GLU A 173 -7.34 3.23 -20.29
N ALA A 174 -6.43 2.41 -20.83
CA ALA A 174 -6.15 1.10 -20.25
C ALA A 174 -5.43 1.28 -18.90
N LEU A 175 -6.00 0.71 -17.84
CA LEU A 175 -5.46 0.83 -16.49
C LEU A 175 -4.70 -0.43 -16.08
N SER A 176 -5.38 -1.58 -16.09
CA SER A 176 -4.83 -2.80 -15.51
C SER A 176 -5.38 -4.08 -16.15
N ASN A 177 -4.56 -5.13 -16.14
CA ASN A 177 -4.97 -6.49 -16.45
C ASN A 177 -5.24 -7.24 -15.14
N ILE A 178 -6.41 -7.87 -15.07
CA ILE A 178 -6.86 -8.69 -13.95
C ILE A 178 -6.71 -10.15 -14.33
N THR A 179 -5.98 -10.91 -13.53
CA THR A 179 -5.86 -12.37 -13.68
C THR A 179 -6.74 -13.06 -12.67
N LEU A 180 -7.57 -14.00 -13.14
CA LEU A 180 -8.46 -14.80 -12.32
C LEU A 180 -8.11 -16.28 -12.40
N GLU A 181 -8.28 -16.97 -11.27
CA GLU A 181 -8.28 -18.43 -11.21
C GLU A 181 -9.57 -18.95 -10.58
N LYS A 182 -10.03 -20.12 -11.02
CA LYS A 182 -11.23 -20.76 -10.48
C LYS A 182 -10.86 -21.57 -9.23
N GLU A 183 -11.28 -21.10 -8.07
CA GLU A 183 -11.06 -21.72 -6.76
C GLU A 183 -12.40 -22.15 -6.17
N ASN A 184 -12.59 -23.44 -5.88
CA ASN A 184 -13.85 -23.98 -5.36
C ASN A 184 -15.08 -23.54 -6.19
N ASN A 185 -14.97 -23.64 -7.51
CA ASN A 185 -15.96 -23.19 -8.51
C ASN A 185 -16.24 -21.68 -8.56
N ILE A 186 -15.49 -20.84 -7.84
CA ILE A 186 -15.62 -19.39 -7.86
C ILE A 186 -14.41 -18.80 -8.58
N TRP A 187 -14.66 -17.93 -9.56
CA TRP A 187 -13.58 -17.15 -10.20
C TRP A 187 -13.07 -16.08 -9.22
N LYS A 188 -11.80 -16.14 -8.86
CA LYS A 188 -11.16 -15.21 -7.93
C LYS A 188 -9.98 -14.49 -8.54
N ILE A 189 -9.83 -13.21 -8.23
CA ILE A 189 -8.71 -12.35 -8.60
C ILE A 189 -7.46 -12.84 -7.88
N THR A 190 -6.42 -13.12 -8.66
CA THR A 190 -5.12 -13.60 -8.17
C THR A 190 -4.00 -12.58 -8.36
N ALA A 191 -4.16 -11.66 -9.30
CA ALA A 191 -3.24 -10.57 -9.58
C ALA A 191 -3.95 -9.41 -10.29
N ILE A 192 -3.48 -8.20 -10.03
CA ILE A 192 -3.80 -6.97 -10.77
C ILE A 192 -2.46 -6.39 -11.22
N LYS A 193 -2.30 -6.11 -12.51
CA LYS A 193 -1.06 -5.55 -13.08
C LYS A 193 -1.40 -4.36 -13.94
N PHE A 194 -0.67 -3.26 -13.79
CA PHE A 194 -0.90 -2.09 -14.64
C PHE A 194 -0.58 -2.38 -16.11
N ILE A 195 -1.36 -1.79 -17.01
CA ILE A 195 -1.12 -1.80 -18.45
C ILE A 195 -0.36 -0.53 -18.80
N ASN A 196 0.71 -0.64 -19.59
CA ASN A 196 1.52 0.50 -20.07
C ASN A 196 2.12 1.41 -18.97
N ARG A 197 2.17 0.92 -17.73
CA ARG A 197 2.90 1.59 -16.65
C ARG A 197 4.25 0.90 -16.49
N GLU A 198 5.32 1.62 -16.79
CA GLU A 198 6.63 1.25 -16.26
C GLU A 198 6.57 1.50 -14.76
N GLU A 199 6.55 0.43 -13.97
CA GLU A 199 6.81 0.56 -12.54
C GLU A 199 8.23 1.09 -12.42
N THR A 200 8.39 2.36 -12.00
CA THR A 200 9.71 2.93 -11.75
C THR A 200 10.45 1.96 -10.86
N PRO A 201 11.55 1.34 -11.34
CA PRO A 201 12.25 0.37 -10.53
C PRO A 201 12.68 1.09 -9.27
N VAL A 202 12.24 0.59 -8.12
CA VAL A 202 12.65 1.09 -6.81
C VAL A 202 14.17 1.18 -6.86
N LYS A 203 14.72 2.40 -6.82
CA LYS A 203 16.16 2.62 -6.92
C LYS A 203 16.77 1.83 -5.77
N LYS A 204 17.51 0.76 -6.11
CA LYS A 204 18.13 -0.07 -5.09
C LYS A 204 19.07 0.81 -4.31
N ALA A 205 18.79 0.97 -3.02
CA ALA A 205 19.73 1.60 -2.12
C ALA A 205 21.02 0.78 -2.13
N ASN A 206 22.15 1.47 -2.04
CA ASN A 206 23.38 0.90 -1.50
C ASN A 206 23.47 1.27 -0.02
N ILE A 207 24.30 0.55 0.74
CA ILE A 207 24.51 0.83 2.16
C ILE A 207 25.03 2.27 2.40
N SER A 208 25.80 2.83 1.47
CA SER A 208 26.37 4.16 1.63
C SER A 208 25.31 5.27 1.56
N GLY A 209 25.51 6.32 2.35
CA GLY A 209 24.63 7.48 2.43
C GLY A 209 24.10 7.72 3.84
N LYS A 210 23.08 8.57 3.92
CA LYS A 210 22.44 9.00 5.17
C LYS A 210 21.22 8.14 5.47
N TRP A 211 21.10 7.69 6.72
CA TRP A 211 20.00 6.88 7.21
C TRP A 211 19.48 7.40 8.54
N GLN A 212 18.17 7.49 8.70
CA GLN A 212 17.48 7.94 9.91
C GLN A 212 16.83 6.76 10.60
N GLY A 213 17.08 6.58 11.90
CA GLY A 213 16.49 5.50 12.69
C GLY A 213 15.76 5.95 13.95
N GLY A 214 15.68 7.25 14.22
CA GLY A 214 15.20 7.80 15.47
C GLY A 214 15.79 9.18 15.65
N ILE A 215 16.40 9.48 16.79
CA ILE A 215 17.06 10.77 16.99
C ILE A 215 18.44 10.82 16.33
N ALA A 216 19.10 9.67 16.16
CA ALA A 216 20.42 9.59 15.56
C ALA A 216 20.31 9.28 14.05
N ALA A 217 21.08 10.01 13.26
CA ALA A 217 21.30 9.71 11.85
C ALA A 217 22.61 8.94 11.68
N LEU A 218 22.63 7.99 10.74
CA LEU A 218 23.80 7.24 10.34
C LEU A 218 24.30 7.76 9.00
N ASN A 219 25.54 8.21 8.94
CA ASN A 219 26.21 8.50 7.68
C ASN A 219 27.24 7.41 7.43
N ILE A 220 26.98 6.59 6.41
CA ILE A 220 27.80 5.43 6.09
C ILE A 220 28.61 5.72 4.83
N ASP A 221 29.93 5.63 4.96
CA ASP A 221 30.86 5.69 3.84
C ASP A 221 31.45 4.29 3.53
N THR A 222 32.59 4.23 2.86
CA THR A 222 33.24 2.97 2.47
C THR A 222 33.95 2.24 3.63
N HIS A 223 34.34 2.95 4.68
CA HIS A 223 35.19 2.45 5.76
C HIS A 223 34.75 2.90 7.17
N SER A 224 33.83 3.85 7.26
CA SER A 224 33.35 4.43 8.50
C SER A 224 31.84 4.57 8.52
N LEU A 225 31.31 4.51 9.74
CA LEU A 225 29.94 4.81 10.09
C LEU A 225 29.98 5.95 11.11
N ALA A 226 29.43 7.10 10.72
CA ALA A 226 29.23 8.22 11.62
C ALA A 226 27.82 8.16 12.22
N PHE A 227 27.71 8.12 13.54
CA PHE A 227 26.47 8.35 14.28
C PHE A 227 26.37 9.84 14.61
N GLU A 228 25.46 10.54 13.95
CA GLU A 228 25.12 11.92 14.22
C GLU A 228 23.96 11.99 15.20
N TYR A 229 24.25 12.29 16.46
CA TYR A 229 23.23 12.37 17.51
C TYR A 229 22.47 13.71 17.43
N HIS A 230 23.23 14.79 17.23
CA HIS A 230 22.74 16.14 16.96
C HIS A 230 23.89 16.94 16.33
N GLY A 231 23.64 18.16 15.83
CA GLY A 231 24.63 18.97 15.09
C GLY A 231 25.89 19.40 15.86
N GLN A 232 26.13 18.88 17.06
CA GLN A 232 27.33 19.14 17.88
C GLN A 232 27.92 17.86 18.49
N CYS A 233 27.46 16.68 18.05
CA CYS A 233 27.99 15.42 18.54
C CYS A 233 27.88 14.31 17.50
N VAL A 234 29.04 13.87 17.02
CA VAL A 234 29.21 12.80 16.05
C VAL A 234 30.20 11.76 16.60
N TYR A 235 29.85 10.48 16.51
CA TYR A 235 30.75 9.37 16.81
C TYR A 235 31.09 8.62 15.54
N PHE A 236 32.36 8.33 15.35
CA PHE A 236 32.86 7.58 14.20
C PHE A 236 33.22 6.16 14.61
N TYR A 237 32.68 5.20 13.87
CA TYR A 237 32.89 3.78 14.08
C TYR A 237 33.48 3.15 12.81
N PRO A 238 34.57 2.38 12.90
CA PRO A 238 35.03 1.58 11.77
C PRO A 238 33.98 0.56 11.36
N ILE A 239 33.87 0.32 10.06
CA ILE A 239 33.01 -0.75 9.54
C ILE A 239 33.85 -1.91 9.00
N LYS A 240 33.39 -3.13 9.25
CA LYS A 240 33.89 -4.34 8.62
C LYS A 240 32.87 -4.83 7.61
N LYS A 241 33.15 -4.61 6.33
CA LYS A 241 32.28 -5.07 5.23
C LYS A 241 32.22 -6.60 5.23
N ILE A 242 30.99 -7.15 5.24
CA ILE A 242 30.74 -8.59 5.05
C ILE A 242 30.47 -8.86 3.57
N ASN A 243 29.56 -8.09 2.97
CA ASN A 243 29.25 -8.12 1.54
C ASN A 243 28.67 -6.76 1.08
N GLU A 244 28.08 -6.68 -0.10
CA GLU A 244 27.51 -5.42 -0.64
C GLU A 244 26.29 -4.89 0.13
N ASN A 245 25.60 -5.76 0.87
CA ASN A 245 24.37 -5.47 1.62
C ASN A 245 24.53 -5.71 3.13
N GLU A 246 25.72 -6.09 3.61
CA GLU A 246 25.95 -6.37 5.03
C GLU A 246 27.32 -5.86 5.51
N PHE A 247 27.34 -5.29 6.71
CA PHE A 247 28.57 -4.89 7.39
C PHE A 247 28.42 -5.00 8.92
N GLU A 248 29.54 -5.03 9.63
CA GLU A 248 29.58 -4.90 11.09
C GLU A 248 30.12 -3.54 11.47
N MET A 249 29.46 -2.87 12.40
CA MET A 249 30.00 -1.72 13.10
C MET A 249 30.93 -2.24 14.20
N ILE A 250 32.18 -1.82 14.14
CA ILE A 250 33.19 -2.13 15.15
C ILE A 250 33.13 -1.05 16.23
N TRP A 251 32.99 -1.48 17.49
CA TRP A 251 32.95 -0.55 18.60
C TRP A 251 34.29 0.17 18.71
N ALA A 252 34.24 1.49 18.59
CA ALA A 252 35.37 2.39 18.73
C ALA A 252 34.86 3.65 19.43
N ARG A 253 35.79 4.48 19.90
CA ARG A 253 35.47 5.74 20.57
C ARG A 253 36.29 6.86 19.94
N ASP A 254 36.08 7.07 18.65
CA ASP A 254 36.50 8.29 17.99
C ASP A 254 35.29 9.24 17.95
N MET A 255 35.41 10.38 18.60
CA MET A 255 34.28 11.26 18.89
C MET A 255 34.62 12.72 18.60
N ASP A 256 33.72 13.38 17.89
CA ASP A 256 33.67 14.83 17.78
C ASP A 256 32.40 15.31 18.47
N CYS A 257 32.49 15.45 19.80
CA CYS A 257 31.36 15.80 20.66
C CYS A 257 31.77 16.81 21.73
N LYS A 258 30.92 17.82 21.94
CA LYS A 258 31.08 18.77 23.06
C LYS A 258 30.67 18.20 24.41
N PHE A 259 29.95 17.08 24.43
CA PHE A 259 29.39 16.47 25.64
C PHE A 259 29.47 14.94 25.58
N ASP A 260 29.58 14.28 26.72
CA ASP A 260 29.49 12.82 26.83
C ASP A 260 28.05 12.37 26.58
N ASN A 261 27.85 11.46 25.62
CA ASN A 261 26.54 10.91 25.28
C ASN A 261 26.24 9.60 26.04
N GLY A 262 27.06 9.23 27.02
CA GLY A 262 26.86 8.06 27.87
C GLY A 262 27.19 6.72 27.22
N THR A 263 27.79 6.69 26.02
CA THR A 263 28.24 5.43 25.37
C THR A 263 29.34 4.71 26.13
N GLY A 264 30.00 5.38 27.08
CA GLY A 264 30.98 4.78 27.99
C GLY A 264 30.40 4.07 29.22
N LYS A 265 29.09 4.17 29.48
CA LYS A 265 28.46 3.60 30.69
C LYS A 265 28.40 2.07 30.62
N ASP A 266 28.63 1.41 31.75
CA ASP A 266 28.52 -0.05 31.86
C ASP A 266 27.11 -0.52 32.29
N PHE A 267 26.33 0.37 32.90
CA PHE A 267 25.03 0.08 33.53
C PHE A 267 25.08 -1.07 34.55
N GLY A 268 26.24 -1.33 35.15
CA GLY A 268 26.48 -2.48 36.03
C GLY A 268 26.42 -3.85 35.31
N LEU A 269 26.50 -3.87 33.98
CA LEU A 269 26.47 -5.10 33.19
C LEU A 269 27.86 -5.72 33.10
N LYS A 270 27.90 -7.06 33.04
CA LYS A 270 29.14 -7.81 32.78
C LYS A 270 29.50 -7.86 31.30
N ASN A 271 28.48 -7.87 30.43
CA ASN A 271 28.65 -7.92 28.99
C ASN A 271 28.41 -6.51 28.43
N ILE A 272 29.50 -5.79 28.19
CA ILE A 272 29.48 -4.41 27.69
C ILE A 272 30.24 -4.31 26.36
N PRO A 273 29.94 -3.32 25.52
CA PRO A 273 30.67 -3.06 24.29
C PRO A 273 32.17 -2.87 24.54
N GLU A 274 32.98 -3.70 23.87
CA GLU A 274 34.44 -3.69 23.98
C GLU A 274 35.08 -3.02 22.77
N ILE A 275 36.04 -2.12 23.00
CA ILE A 275 36.76 -1.45 21.90
C ILE A 275 37.40 -2.51 20.97
N GLY A 276 37.19 -2.36 19.66
CA GLY A 276 37.68 -3.27 18.63
C GLY A 276 36.81 -4.50 18.40
N LYS A 277 35.73 -4.72 19.17
CA LYS A 277 34.79 -5.81 18.95
C LYS A 277 33.59 -5.37 18.11
N PRO A 278 32.96 -6.27 17.33
CA PRO A 278 31.70 -5.98 16.66
C PRO A 278 30.61 -5.59 17.67
N PHE A 279 29.94 -4.47 17.44
CA PHE A 279 28.83 -3.99 18.27
C PHE A 279 27.46 -4.32 17.66
N ALA A 280 27.34 -4.09 16.35
CA ALA A 280 26.12 -4.33 15.61
C ALA A 280 26.41 -4.83 14.21
N LYS A 281 25.54 -5.69 13.70
CA LYS A 281 25.50 -6.11 12.31
C LYS A 281 24.37 -5.36 11.59
N TYR A 282 24.70 -4.75 10.46
CA TYR A 282 23.75 -4.05 9.63
C TYR A 282 23.49 -4.83 8.34
N LYS A 283 22.23 -4.87 7.92
CA LYS A 283 21.79 -5.57 6.71
C LYS A 283 20.78 -4.73 5.93
N LEU A 284 21.11 -4.43 4.67
CA LEU A 284 20.20 -3.77 3.74
C LEU A 284 19.26 -4.80 3.10
N LYS A 285 17.96 -4.59 3.26
CA LYS A 285 16.90 -5.40 2.63
C LYS A 285 15.69 -4.52 2.35
N ASP A 286 15.12 -4.62 1.15
CA ASP A 286 13.92 -3.88 0.75
C ASP A 286 14.02 -2.35 1.03
N ASN A 287 15.21 -1.78 0.78
CA ASN A 287 15.58 -0.38 1.04
C ASN A 287 15.54 0.07 2.52
N ILE A 288 15.45 -0.87 3.46
CA ILE A 288 15.57 -0.63 4.89
C ILE A 288 16.90 -1.20 5.39
N LEU A 289 17.62 -0.43 6.19
CA LEU A 289 18.83 -0.88 6.84
C LEU A 289 18.50 -1.40 8.24
N TYR A 290 18.52 -2.73 8.39
CA TYR A 290 18.24 -3.40 9.66
C TYR A 290 19.49 -3.51 10.50
N ALA A 291 19.38 -3.27 11.81
CA ALA A 291 20.47 -3.40 12.77
C ALA A 291 20.18 -4.54 13.76
N GLU A 292 21.16 -5.42 13.92
CA GLU A 292 21.19 -6.43 14.97
C GLU A 292 22.34 -6.14 15.94
N TYR A 293 22.00 -5.81 17.19
CA TYR A 293 22.98 -5.51 18.23
C TYR A 293 23.46 -6.78 18.94
N TYR A 294 24.78 -6.95 19.05
CA TYR A 294 25.39 -8.05 19.79
C TYR A 294 25.28 -7.87 21.32
N TYR A 295 25.16 -6.62 21.78
CA TYR A 295 25.04 -6.25 23.19
C TYR A 295 23.61 -5.78 23.55
N LYS A 296 22.60 -6.65 23.35
CA LYS A 296 21.17 -6.30 23.46
C LYS A 296 20.78 -5.70 24.81
N GLU A 297 21.25 -6.27 25.92
CA GLU A 297 20.96 -5.75 27.27
C GLU A 297 21.58 -4.37 27.51
N TRP A 298 22.77 -4.14 26.97
CA TRP A 298 23.43 -2.84 27.06
C TRP A 298 22.65 -1.78 26.28
N VAL A 299 22.25 -2.09 25.04
CA VAL A 299 21.42 -1.19 24.22
C VAL A 299 20.11 -0.86 24.93
N LYS A 300 19.44 -1.87 25.48
CA LYS A 300 18.21 -1.67 26.26
C LYS A 300 18.43 -0.72 27.45
N LYS A 301 19.50 -0.92 28.25
CA LYS A 301 19.82 -0.05 29.39
C LYS A 301 20.18 1.37 28.96
N TYR A 302 20.90 1.52 27.86
CA TYR A 302 21.19 2.81 27.26
C TYR A 302 19.90 3.54 26.87
N THR A 303 18.98 2.88 26.17
CA THR A 303 17.68 3.44 25.77
C THR A 303 16.84 3.84 26.99
N GLU A 304 16.85 3.05 28.06
CA GLU A 304 16.08 3.31 29.29
C GLU A 304 16.64 4.47 30.13
N GLN A 305 17.97 4.64 30.19
CA GLN A 305 18.62 5.49 31.19
C GLN A 305 19.39 6.68 30.61
N VAL A 306 19.74 6.64 29.34
CA VAL A 306 20.54 7.68 28.69
C VAL A 306 19.69 8.44 27.71
N GLN A 307 19.28 7.78 26.63
CA GLN A 307 18.55 8.44 25.56
C GLN A 307 17.79 7.42 24.72
N LYS A 308 16.49 7.64 24.58
CA LYS A 308 15.63 6.81 23.74
C LYS A 308 15.96 7.00 22.25
N ASP A 309 15.73 5.97 21.44
CA ASP A 309 15.75 6.02 19.97
C ASP A 309 17.10 6.43 19.33
N VAL A 310 18.22 6.18 20.02
CA VAL A 310 19.59 6.28 19.46
C VAL A 310 19.97 5.03 18.67
N PHE A 311 19.82 3.87 19.30
CA PHE A 311 20.14 2.56 18.74
C PHE A 311 18.83 1.86 18.42
N THR A 312 18.43 1.92 17.17
CA THR A 312 17.17 1.35 16.69
C THR A 312 17.43 0.18 15.76
N ASP A 313 16.44 -0.68 15.61
CA ASP A 313 16.55 -1.90 14.81
C ASP A 313 16.40 -1.64 13.30
N LYS A 314 15.91 -0.46 12.91
CA LYS A 314 15.64 -0.09 11.53
C LYS A 314 16.06 1.36 11.26
N TYR A 315 16.69 1.54 10.11
CA TYR A 315 17.06 2.84 9.58
C TYR A 315 16.56 2.99 8.15
N PHE A 316 16.03 4.17 7.84
CA PHE A 316 15.44 4.53 6.57
C PHE A 316 16.31 5.60 5.90
N ARG A 317 16.56 5.47 4.60
CA ARG A 317 17.37 6.42 3.85
C ARG A 317 16.77 7.83 3.97
N LYS A 318 17.62 8.82 4.27
CA LYS A 318 17.25 10.23 4.31
C LYS A 318 17.63 10.88 2.98
N ASN A 319 16.66 11.45 2.29
CA ASN A 319 16.94 12.24 1.09
C ASN A 319 17.54 13.59 1.46
N GLU A 320 18.62 13.99 0.77
CA GLU A 320 19.29 15.27 0.96
C GLU A 320 18.63 16.42 0.16
N TYR A 321 17.44 16.18 -0.41
CA TYR A 321 16.78 17.10 -1.37
C TYR A 321 15.50 17.76 -0.85
N ASN A 322 15.13 17.58 0.42
CA ASN A 322 14.07 18.35 1.06
C ASN A 322 14.61 19.11 2.26
#